data_AF-A0A7C2F4Y0-F1
#
_entry.id   AF-A0A7C2F4Y0-F1
#
_cell.length_a   1.000
_cell.length_b   1.000
_cell.length_c   1.000
_cell.angle_alpha   90.00
_cell.angle_beta   90.00
_cell.angle_gamma   90.00
#
_symmetry.space_group_name_H-M   'P 1'
#
loop_
_entity.id
_entity.type
_entity.pdbx_description
1 polymer ?
#
loop_
_entity_poly.entity_id
_entity_poly.type
_entity_poly.pdbx_seq_one_letter_code
_entity_poly.pdbx_strand_id
1 'polypeptide(L)'
;MKREWVLNQESFNKLLALFDSDIERAAEKYEYMRATLIKLFECRGCHSPRDLADEVINRVARQLEEGKDIHPPSLVNYFFGVARNVLREHQRHPESTMATLDALAPAEHPAEDPDALFDQLSARYKSEQRLECIETCVAGLPPETRRLILSYYEGEEGIKIENRKRLAESLGIPINTLRIRVHRIRERLEKCVADCLGRAGE
;
A
#
# COMPACT_ATOMS: atom_id res chain seq x y z
N MET A 1 5.52 -33.34 -11.82
CA MET A 1 5.77 -33.31 -10.36
C MET A 1 6.27 -31.91 -10.00
N LYS A 2 5.37 -31.00 -9.58
CA LYS A 2 5.80 -29.71 -9.01
C LYS A 2 6.31 -30.01 -7.61
N ARG A 3 7.60 -29.76 -7.33
CA ARG A 3 8.13 -29.82 -5.97
C ARG A 3 7.24 -28.94 -5.08
N GLU A 4 6.68 -29.51 -4.02
CA GLU A 4 6.08 -28.74 -2.92
C GLU A 4 7.19 -27.87 -2.35
N TRP A 5 7.27 -26.65 -2.85
CA TRP A 5 8.16 -25.64 -2.29
C TRP A 5 7.48 -25.14 -1.03
N VAL A 6 8.14 -25.34 0.11
CA VAL A 6 7.66 -24.91 1.42
C VAL A 6 8.44 -23.66 1.79
N LEU A 7 7.72 -22.62 2.15
CA LEU A 7 8.29 -21.37 2.65
C LEU A 7 9.19 -21.66 3.86
N ASN A 8 10.50 -21.48 3.67
CA ASN A 8 11.46 -21.63 4.76
C ASN A 8 11.65 -20.27 5.47
N GLN A 9 12.20 -20.30 6.68
CA GLN A 9 12.39 -19.10 7.51
C GLN A 9 13.24 -18.03 6.81
N GLU A 10 14.22 -18.43 6.00
CA GLU A 10 15.12 -17.51 5.31
C GLU A 10 14.39 -16.78 4.18
N SER A 11 13.61 -17.47 3.35
CA SER A 11 12.78 -16.83 2.32
C SER A 11 11.69 -15.96 2.94
N PHE A 12 11.12 -16.39 4.08
CA PHE A 12 10.13 -15.59 4.79
C PHE A 12 10.72 -14.29 5.34
N ASN A 13 11.91 -14.33 5.95
CA ASN A 13 12.60 -13.13 6.42
C ASN A 13 12.94 -12.18 5.26
N LYS A 14 13.37 -12.72 4.11
CA LYS A 14 13.61 -11.92 2.90
C LYS A 14 12.33 -11.25 2.39
N LEU A 15 11.20 -11.96 2.45
CA LEU A 15 9.91 -11.40 2.09
C LEU A 15 9.50 -10.26 3.04
N LEU A 16 9.63 -10.46 4.36
CA LEU A 16 9.31 -9.43 5.36
C LEU A 16 10.17 -8.17 5.18
N ALA A 17 11.45 -8.33 4.88
CA ALA A 17 12.35 -7.21 4.63
C ALA A 17 11.95 -6.31 3.45
N LEU A 18 11.10 -6.81 2.53
CA LEU A 18 10.55 -6.00 1.44
C LEU A 18 9.33 -5.17 1.85
N PHE A 19 8.62 -5.59 2.90
CA PHE A 19 7.49 -4.83 3.43
C PHE A 19 7.96 -3.66 4.30
N ASP A 20 8.94 -3.91 5.17
CA ASP A 20 9.54 -2.88 6.01
C ASP A 20 10.92 -3.32 6.53
N SER A 21 11.76 -2.35 6.84
CA SER A 21 13.02 -2.56 7.56
C SER A 21 12.81 -2.88 9.05
N ASP A 22 11.70 -2.40 9.63
CA ASP A 22 11.28 -2.71 11.00
C ASP A 22 10.45 -4.02 11.00
N ILE A 23 10.87 -4.98 11.83
CA ILE A 23 10.27 -6.32 11.86
C ILE A 23 8.80 -6.29 12.28
N GLU A 24 8.44 -5.44 13.25
CA GLU A 24 7.05 -5.37 13.73
C GLU A 24 6.16 -4.76 12.66
N ARG A 25 6.60 -3.67 12.02
CA ARG A 25 5.87 -3.05 10.90
C ARG A 25 5.79 -3.96 9.68
N ALA A 26 6.84 -4.71 9.39
CA ALA A 26 6.86 -5.69 8.30
C ALA A 26 5.81 -6.79 8.54
N ALA A 27 5.69 -7.29 9.77
CA ALA A 27 4.69 -8.27 10.14
C ALA A 27 3.26 -7.73 10.00
N GLU A 28 3.00 -6.50 10.44
CA GLU A 28 1.70 -5.84 10.26
C GLU A 28 1.33 -5.68 8.78
N LYS A 29 2.27 -5.19 7.95
CA LYS A 29 2.08 -5.03 6.50
C LYS A 29 1.87 -6.38 5.80
N TYR A 30 2.58 -7.42 6.23
CA TYR A 30 2.39 -8.79 5.75
C TYR A 30 0.99 -9.32 6.08
N GLU A 31 0.54 -9.20 7.34
CA GLU A 31 -0.79 -9.68 7.74
C GLU A 31 -1.90 -8.91 7.04
N TYR A 32 -1.72 -7.59 6.86
CA TYR A 32 -2.64 -6.79 6.07
C TYR A 32 -2.71 -7.29 4.61
N MET A 33 -1.57 -7.58 3.98
CA MET A 33 -1.53 -8.13 2.62
C MET A 33 -2.24 -9.49 2.56
N ARG A 34 -1.96 -10.38 3.51
CA ARG A 34 -2.58 -11.71 3.59
C ARG A 34 -4.10 -11.63 3.75
N ALA A 35 -4.58 -10.81 4.69
CA ALA A 35 -6.02 -10.58 4.88
C ALA A 35 -6.68 -10.00 3.62
N THR A 36 -6.00 -9.11 2.92
CA THR A 36 -6.47 -8.52 1.66
C THR A 36 -6.60 -9.57 0.55
N LEU A 37 -5.61 -10.46 0.42
CA LEU A 37 -5.66 -11.57 -0.53
C LEU A 37 -6.80 -12.55 -0.20
N ILE A 38 -7.00 -12.89 1.08
CA ILE A 38 -8.11 -13.74 1.51
C ILE A 38 -9.44 -13.13 1.10
N LYS A 39 -9.67 -11.85 1.44
CA LYS A 39 -10.89 -11.13 1.08
C LYS A 39 -11.11 -11.10 -0.44
N LEU A 40 -10.04 -10.91 -1.21
CA LEU A 40 -10.10 -10.98 -2.67
C LEU A 40 -10.62 -12.33 -3.16
N PHE A 41 -10.11 -13.45 -2.65
CA PHE A 41 -10.55 -14.78 -3.05
C PHE A 41 -11.94 -15.13 -2.52
N GLU A 42 -12.33 -14.65 -1.33
CA GLU A 42 -13.69 -14.77 -0.79
C GLU A 42 -14.70 -14.08 -1.72
N CYS A 43 -14.42 -12.85 -2.15
CA CYS A 43 -15.26 -12.12 -3.10
C CYS A 43 -15.39 -12.81 -4.47
N ARG A 44 -14.49 -13.74 -4.82
CA ARG A 44 -14.57 -14.54 -6.06
C ARG A 44 -15.30 -15.86 -5.88
N GLY A 45 -15.78 -16.17 -4.67
CA GLY A 45 -16.43 -17.44 -4.35
C GLY A 45 -15.46 -18.64 -4.40
N CYS A 46 -14.17 -18.42 -4.15
CA CYS A 46 -13.23 -19.54 -4.04
C CYS A 46 -13.52 -20.36 -2.77
N HIS A 47 -13.48 -21.68 -2.87
CA HIS A 47 -13.77 -22.59 -1.76
C HIS A 47 -12.68 -22.62 -0.68
N SER A 48 -11.44 -22.25 -1.04
CA SER A 48 -10.27 -22.26 -0.16
C SER A 48 -9.47 -20.94 -0.25
N PRO A 49 -10.07 -19.80 0.15
CA PRO A 49 -9.47 -18.48 -0.06
C PRO A 49 -8.17 -18.26 0.74
N ARG A 50 -8.04 -18.91 1.90
CA ARG A 50 -6.81 -18.90 2.72
C ARG A 50 -5.67 -19.63 2.04
N ASP A 51 -5.93 -20.83 1.53
CA ASP A 51 -4.92 -21.63 0.84
C ASP A 51 -4.45 -20.94 -0.44
N LEU A 52 -5.36 -20.27 -1.16
CA LEU A 52 -5.01 -19.48 -2.34
C LEU A 52 -4.19 -18.23 -2.00
N ALA A 53 -4.49 -17.56 -0.88
CA ALA A 53 -3.67 -16.45 -0.39
C ALA A 53 -2.26 -16.92 0.00
N ASP A 54 -2.16 -18.05 0.70
CA ASP A 54 -0.88 -18.66 1.07
C ASP A 54 -0.10 -19.13 -0.18
N GLU A 55 -0.80 -19.64 -1.21
CA GLU A 55 -0.19 -19.97 -2.50
C GLU A 55 0.41 -18.74 -3.19
N VAL A 56 -0.30 -17.60 -3.18
CA VAL A 56 0.24 -16.33 -3.71
C VAL A 56 1.52 -15.95 -2.98
N ILE A 57 1.49 -15.95 -1.64
CA ILE A 57 2.66 -15.62 -0.81
C ILE A 57 3.83 -16.57 -1.11
N ASN A 58 3.58 -17.87 -1.20
CA ASN A 58 4.60 -18.87 -1.51
C ASN A 58 5.20 -18.65 -2.90
N ARG A 59 4.37 -18.33 -3.90
CA ARG A 59 4.86 -18.01 -5.25
C ARG A 59 5.75 -16.77 -5.23
N VAL A 60 5.35 -15.70 -4.54
CA VAL A 60 6.16 -14.48 -4.42
C VAL A 60 7.49 -14.77 -3.72
N ALA A 61 7.46 -15.47 -2.58
CA ALA A 61 8.66 -15.82 -1.83
C ALA A 61 9.63 -16.71 -2.63
N ARG A 62 9.12 -17.66 -3.43
CA ARG A 62 9.94 -18.45 -4.34
C ARG A 62 10.60 -17.59 -5.42
N GLN A 63 9.87 -16.65 -6.00
CA GLN A 63 10.44 -15.73 -7.00
C GLN A 63 11.57 -14.86 -6.43
N LEU A 64 11.48 -14.50 -5.14
CA LEU A 64 12.55 -13.78 -4.44
C LEU A 64 13.78 -14.66 -4.21
N GLU A 65 13.61 -15.93 -3.84
CA GLU A 65 14.74 -16.87 -3.76
C GLU A 65 15.44 -17.07 -5.10
N GLU A 66 14.66 -17.09 -6.19
CA GLU A 66 15.18 -17.20 -7.56
C GLU A 66 15.89 -15.92 -8.04
N GLY A 67 15.95 -14.87 -7.20
CA GLY A 67 16.66 -13.63 -7.48
C GLY A 67 15.91 -12.66 -8.40
N LYS A 68 14.57 -12.78 -8.50
CA LYS A 68 13.79 -11.73 -9.15
C LYS A 68 13.83 -10.47 -8.31
N ASP A 69 14.16 -9.37 -8.97
CA ASP A 69 14.12 -8.05 -8.39
C ASP A 69 12.66 -7.60 -8.27
N ILE A 70 12.13 -7.62 -7.04
CA ILE A 70 10.78 -7.15 -6.72
C ILE A 70 10.95 -5.92 -5.85
N HIS A 71 10.87 -4.74 -6.47
CA HIS A 71 11.04 -3.49 -5.73
C HIS A 71 9.82 -3.21 -4.82
N PRO A 72 10.04 -2.70 -3.59
CA PRO A 72 8.98 -2.38 -2.63
C PRO A 72 7.81 -1.48 -3.11
N PRO A 73 7.95 -0.51 -4.05
CA PRO A 73 6.82 0.30 -4.53
C PRO A 73 5.93 -0.48 -5.48
N SER A 74 6.45 -1.56 -6.04
CA SER A 74 5.74 -2.46 -6.94
C SER A 74 5.28 -3.73 -6.25
N LEU A 75 5.73 -4.00 -5.01
CA LEU A 75 5.48 -5.22 -4.26
C LEU A 75 3.99 -5.58 -4.24
N VAL A 76 3.14 -4.62 -3.89
CA VAL A 76 1.69 -4.82 -3.84
C VAL A 76 1.11 -5.17 -5.21
N ASN A 77 1.49 -4.43 -6.26
CA ASN A 77 1.05 -4.74 -7.63
C ASN A 77 1.54 -6.12 -8.09
N TYR A 78 2.72 -6.53 -7.62
CA TYR A 78 3.29 -7.84 -7.91
C TYR A 78 2.48 -8.95 -7.23
N PHE A 79 2.24 -8.85 -5.92
CA PHE A 79 1.37 -9.78 -5.16
C PHE A 79 0.02 -9.96 -5.85
N PHE A 80 -0.58 -8.84 -6.22
CA PHE A 80 -1.84 -8.78 -6.89
C PHE A 80 -1.81 -9.35 -8.33
N GLY A 81 -0.72 -9.15 -9.07
CA GLY A 81 -0.48 -9.80 -10.36
C GLY A 81 -0.38 -11.33 -10.24
N VAL A 82 0.31 -11.82 -9.20
CA VAL A 82 0.39 -13.24 -8.88
C VAL A 82 -0.99 -13.78 -8.47
N ALA A 83 -1.74 -13.05 -7.64
CA ALA A 83 -3.11 -13.41 -7.25
C ALA A 83 -4.05 -13.56 -8.45
N ARG A 84 -3.94 -12.67 -9.44
CA ARG A 84 -4.70 -12.78 -10.70
C ARG A 84 -4.36 -14.06 -11.46
N ASN A 85 -3.09 -14.46 -11.49
CA ASN A 85 -2.67 -15.69 -12.14
C ASN A 85 -3.17 -16.94 -11.39
N VAL A 86 -3.03 -16.95 -10.06
CA VAL A 86 -3.56 -18.02 -9.19
C VAL A 86 -5.07 -18.18 -9.38
N LEU A 87 -5.82 -17.07 -9.41
CA LEU A 87 -7.26 -17.11 -9.64
C LEU A 87 -7.61 -17.70 -11.01
N ARG A 88 -6.90 -17.29 -12.08
CA ARG A 88 -7.10 -17.84 -13.43
C ARG A 88 -6.78 -19.34 -13.50
N GLU A 89 -5.76 -19.79 -12.79
CA GLU A 89 -5.41 -21.21 -12.70
C GLU A 89 -6.49 -22.00 -11.95
N HIS A 90 -6.95 -21.49 -10.80
CA HIS A 90 -8.02 -22.09 -10.01
C HIS A 90 -9.34 -22.20 -10.80
N GLN A 91 -9.70 -21.16 -11.58
CA GLN A 91 -10.90 -21.18 -12.43
C GLN A 91 -10.79 -22.12 -13.64
N ARG A 92 -9.58 -22.44 -14.10
CA ARG A 92 -9.34 -23.35 -15.23
C ARG A 92 -9.32 -24.83 -14.85
N HIS A 93 -9.17 -25.16 -13.57
CA HIS A 93 -9.13 -26.52 -13.05
C HIS A 93 -10.30 -26.78 -12.08
N PRO A 94 -11.53 -26.98 -12.57
CA PRO A 94 -12.70 -27.28 -11.74
C PRO A 94 -12.69 -28.69 -11.10
N GLU A 95 -11.61 -29.47 -11.25
CA GLU A 95 -11.54 -30.86 -10.77
C GLU A 95 -11.54 -31.02 -9.23
N SER A 96 -11.50 -29.92 -8.47
CA SER A 96 -11.76 -29.92 -7.03
C SER A 96 -13.21 -29.54 -6.67
N THR A 97 -14.18 -29.76 -7.57
CA THR A 97 -15.61 -29.58 -7.25
C THR A 97 -16.22 -30.92 -6.83
N MET A 98 -15.88 -31.42 -5.63
CA MET A 98 -16.73 -32.41 -4.94
C MET A 98 -17.72 -31.68 -4.04
N ALA A 99 -18.82 -31.19 -4.63
CA ALA A 99 -20.18 -31.22 -4.09
C ALA A 99 -21.13 -30.56 -5.08
N THR A 100 -22.18 -31.27 -5.47
CA THR A 100 -23.27 -30.84 -6.34
C THR A 100 -24.00 -29.61 -5.77
N LEU A 101 -23.90 -28.48 -6.46
CA LEU A 101 -24.54 -27.18 -6.17
C LEU A 101 -25.92 -27.02 -6.85
N ASP A 102 -26.64 -28.10 -7.11
CA ASP A 102 -27.96 -28.05 -7.77
C ASP A 102 -29.10 -27.58 -6.82
N ALA A 103 -28.78 -27.13 -5.60
CA ALA A 103 -29.76 -26.88 -4.54
C ALA A 103 -29.65 -25.51 -3.83
N LEU A 104 -28.81 -24.59 -4.29
CA LEU A 104 -28.70 -23.26 -3.66
C LEU A 104 -28.86 -22.16 -4.70
N ALA A 105 -29.86 -21.29 -4.48
CA ALA A 105 -30.05 -20.07 -5.26
C ALA A 105 -28.76 -19.23 -5.21
N PRO A 106 -28.35 -18.59 -6.32
CA PRO A 106 -27.22 -17.68 -6.30
C PRO A 106 -27.46 -16.63 -5.22
N ALA A 107 -26.59 -16.57 -4.22
CA ALA A 107 -26.60 -15.46 -3.29
C ALA A 107 -26.31 -14.19 -4.11
N GLU A 108 -27.26 -13.26 -4.15
CA GLU A 108 -27.06 -11.92 -4.68
C GLU A 108 -26.09 -11.17 -3.76
N HIS A 109 -24.80 -11.49 -3.85
CA HIS A 109 -23.78 -10.60 -3.34
C HIS A 109 -23.68 -9.41 -4.30
N PRO A 110 -23.67 -8.16 -3.81
CA PRO A 110 -23.39 -7.02 -4.66
C PRO A 110 -22.05 -7.30 -5.36
N ALA A 111 -22.11 -7.43 -6.68
CA ALA A 111 -20.94 -7.68 -7.50
C ALA A 111 -20.07 -6.42 -7.47
N GLU A 112 -19.24 -6.27 -6.45
CA GLU A 112 -18.10 -5.36 -6.52
C GLU A 112 -17.22 -5.87 -7.67
N ASP A 113 -17.07 -5.06 -8.72
CA ASP A 113 -16.16 -5.35 -9.81
C ASP A 113 -14.77 -5.63 -9.20
N PRO A 114 -14.27 -6.87 -9.28
CA PRO A 114 -13.07 -7.22 -8.57
C PRO A 114 -11.79 -6.55 -9.11
N ASP A 115 -11.80 -6.11 -10.37
CA ASP A 115 -10.73 -5.28 -10.90
C ASP A 115 -10.83 -3.85 -10.34
N ALA A 116 -12.04 -3.37 -10.04
CA ALA A 116 -12.21 -2.12 -9.29
C ALA A 116 -11.76 -2.22 -7.83
N LEU A 117 -12.02 -3.35 -7.14
CA LEU A 117 -11.50 -3.60 -5.79
C LEU A 117 -9.97 -3.62 -5.79
N PHE A 118 -9.36 -4.24 -6.79
CA PHE A 118 -7.91 -4.25 -7.00
C PHE A 118 -7.35 -2.84 -7.17
N ASP A 119 -7.95 -2.04 -8.06
CA ASP A 119 -7.50 -0.68 -8.33
C ASP A 119 -7.65 0.21 -7.09
N GLN A 120 -8.74 0.05 -6.34
CA GLN A 120 -8.96 0.74 -5.07
C GLN A 120 -7.90 0.39 -4.02
N LEU A 121 -7.58 -0.90 -3.86
CA LEU A 121 -6.58 -1.36 -2.90
C LEU A 121 -5.15 -0.90 -3.29
N SER A 122 -4.81 -0.99 -4.58
CA SER A 122 -3.54 -0.47 -5.11
C SER A 122 -3.43 1.05 -4.91
N ALA A 123 -4.51 1.79 -5.18
CA ALA A 123 -4.55 3.24 -4.97
C ALA A 123 -4.40 3.60 -3.49
N ARG A 124 -5.12 2.91 -2.60
CA ARG A 124 -5.02 3.10 -1.15
C ARG A 124 -3.60 2.89 -0.65
N TYR A 125 -2.96 1.80 -1.06
CA TYR A 125 -1.59 1.50 -0.64
C TYR A 125 -0.57 2.54 -1.13
N LYS A 126 -0.69 3.01 -2.38
CA LYS A 126 0.14 4.12 -2.90
C LYS A 126 -0.06 5.40 -2.10
N SER A 127 -1.30 5.68 -1.68
CA SER A 127 -1.60 6.82 -0.81
C SER A 127 -0.96 6.67 0.58
N GLU A 128 -1.00 5.47 1.17
CA GLU A 128 -0.36 5.17 2.46
C GLU A 128 1.16 5.33 2.39
N GLN A 129 1.83 4.78 1.36
CA GLN A 129 3.27 4.99 1.15
C GLN A 129 3.64 6.46 0.97
N ARG A 130 2.84 7.20 0.20
CA ARG A 130 3.06 8.64 0.01
C ARG A 130 2.89 9.40 1.31
N LEU A 131 1.92 9.01 2.15
CA LEU A 131 1.70 9.62 3.45
C LEU A 131 2.89 9.35 4.39
N GLU A 132 3.38 8.12 4.45
CA GLU A 132 4.57 7.74 5.24
C GLU A 132 5.81 8.56 4.82
N CYS A 133 6.02 8.75 3.51
CA CYS A 133 7.07 9.62 3.00
C CYS A 133 6.85 11.09 3.37
N ILE A 134 5.61 11.61 3.31
CA ILE A 134 5.30 12.98 3.74
C ILE A 134 5.60 13.15 5.23
N GLU A 135 5.16 12.23 6.08
CA GLU A 135 5.40 12.27 7.52
C GLU A 135 6.89 12.27 7.83
N THR A 136 7.66 11.38 7.19
CA THR A 136 9.12 11.31 7.33
C THR A 136 9.78 12.61 6.87
N CYS A 137 9.42 13.13 5.70
CA CYS A 137 9.98 14.37 5.17
C CYS A 137 9.64 15.60 6.02
N VAL A 138 8.42 15.68 6.57
CA VAL A 138 8.01 16.74 7.49
C VAL A 138 8.74 16.61 8.84
N ALA A 139 8.94 15.39 9.33
CA ALA A 139 9.72 15.10 10.52
C ALA A 139 11.22 15.42 10.38
N GLY A 140 11.75 15.44 9.15
CA GLY A 140 13.11 15.88 8.84
C GLY A 140 13.29 17.41 8.77
N LEU A 141 12.20 18.20 8.74
CA LEU A 141 12.30 19.66 8.69
C LEU A 141 12.74 20.26 10.04
N PRO A 142 13.43 21.43 10.03
CA PRO A 142 13.69 22.18 11.24
C PRO A 142 12.39 22.49 12.00
N PRO A 143 12.38 22.48 13.35
CA PRO A 143 11.16 22.61 14.15
C PRO A 143 10.30 23.82 13.79
N GLU A 144 10.94 24.97 13.56
CA GLU A 144 10.23 26.20 13.18
C GLU A 144 9.61 26.13 11.78
N THR A 145 10.32 25.50 10.84
CA THR A 145 9.83 25.29 9.47
C THR A 145 8.66 24.32 9.44
N ARG A 146 8.74 23.27 10.26
CA ARG A 146 7.66 22.28 10.46
C ARG A 146 6.42 22.93 11.06
N ARG A 147 6.58 23.70 12.13
CA ARG A 147 5.47 24.44 12.75
C ARG A 147 4.81 25.40 11.74
N LEU A 148 5.62 26.13 10.99
CA LEU A 148 5.13 27.05 9.97
C LEU A 148 4.27 26.36 8.91
N ILE A 149 4.75 25.24 8.35
CA ILE A 149 4.02 24.55 7.26
C ILE A 149 2.74 23.89 7.78
N LEU A 150 2.75 23.29 8.99
CA LEU A 150 1.56 22.68 9.57
C LEU A 150 0.50 23.73 9.91
N SER A 151 0.88 24.82 10.59
CA SER A 151 -0.03 25.93 10.90
C SER A 151 -0.58 26.64 9.66
N TYR A 152 0.12 26.59 8.53
CA TYR A 152 -0.36 27.15 7.26
C TYR A 152 -1.53 26.35 6.65
N TYR A 153 -1.59 25.04 6.89
CA TYR A 153 -2.62 24.14 6.38
C TYR A 153 -3.75 23.83 7.38
N GLU A 154 -3.63 24.32 8.61
CA GLU A 154 -4.62 24.12 9.68
C GLU A 154 -5.95 24.83 9.39
N GLY A 155 -7.07 24.11 9.61
CA GLY A 155 -8.44 24.59 9.42
C GLY A 155 -9.09 24.23 8.07
N GLU A 156 -10.40 24.44 7.95
CA GLU A 156 -11.19 24.21 6.73
C GLU A 156 -11.06 25.36 5.70
N GLU A 157 -11.60 25.17 4.49
CA GLU A 157 -11.62 26.17 3.42
C GLU A 157 -12.48 27.39 3.82
N GLY A 158 -11.81 28.47 4.22
CA GLY A 158 -12.40 29.69 4.76
C GLY A 158 -11.59 30.16 5.97
N ILE A 159 -11.43 29.26 6.94
CA ILE A 159 -10.59 29.45 8.14
C ILE A 159 -9.10 29.58 7.74
N LYS A 160 -8.67 28.88 6.68
CA LYS A 160 -7.29 28.98 6.14
C LYS A 160 -6.88 30.41 5.75
N ILE A 161 -7.79 31.25 5.27
CA ILE A 161 -7.43 32.62 4.85
C ILE A 161 -7.10 33.46 6.08
N GLU A 162 -7.94 33.37 7.11
CA GLU A 162 -7.76 34.10 8.37
C GLU A 162 -6.55 33.57 9.15
N ASN A 163 -6.36 32.25 9.19
CA ASN A 163 -5.18 31.63 9.79
C ASN A 163 -3.88 32.11 9.13
N ARG A 164 -3.85 32.25 7.79
CA ARG A 164 -2.67 32.77 7.08
C ARG A 164 -2.37 34.23 7.40
N LYS A 165 -3.40 35.07 7.60
CA LYS A 165 -3.21 36.47 8.04
C LYS A 165 -2.65 36.51 9.45
N ARG A 166 -3.28 35.81 10.39
CA ARG A 166 -2.83 35.71 11.79
C ARG A 166 -1.40 35.17 11.89
N LEU A 167 -1.07 34.16 11.07
CA LEU A 167 0.27 33.59 11.01
C LEU A 167 1.30 34.61 10.51
N ALA A 168 0.98 35.39 9.48
CA ALA A 168 1.84 36.45 8.96
C ALA A 168 2.05 37.57 10.00
N GLU A 169 0.98 37.99 10.69
CA GLU A 169 1.03 38.98 11.77
C GLU A 169 1.88 38.50 12.95
N SER A 170 1.70 37.26 13.39
CA SER A 170 2.47 36.68 14.50
C SER A 170 3.97 36.60 14.22
N LEU A 171 4.35 36.51 12.94
CA LEU A 171 5.74 36.47 12.48
C LEU A 171 6.27 37.85 12.09
N GLY A 172 5.44 38.90 12.12
CA GLY A 172 5.81 40.26 11.71
C GLY A 172 6.18 40.39 10.24
N ILE A 173 5.65 39.53 9.36
CA ILE A 173 5.98 39.52 7.92
C ILE A 173 4.75 39.80 7.05
N PRO A 174 4.94 40.39 5.84
CA PRO A 174 3.88 40.49 4.86
C PRO A 174 3.36 39.10 4.43
N ILE A 175 2.06 39.00 4.14
CA ILE A 175 1.44 37.74 3.69
C ILE A 175 2.09 37.18 2.40
N ASN A 176 2.57 38.05 1.51
CA ASN A 176 3.29 37.62 0.31
C ASN A 176 4.63 36.96 0.64
N THR A 177 5.33 37.45 1.66
CA THR A 177 6.57 36.83 2.16
C THR A 177 6.28 35.46 2.77
N LEU A 178 5.18 35.34 3.52
CA LEU A 178 4.71 34.04 4.04
C LEU A 178 4.46 33.05 2.90
N ARG A 179 3.73 33.46 1.85
CA ARG A 179 3.45 32.63 0.66
C ARG A 179 4.73 32.16 -0.03
N ILE A 180 5.70 33.04 -0.24
CA ILE A 180 6.99 32.69 -0.86
C ILE A 180 7.76 31.68 0.01
N ARG A 181 7.82 31.89 1.34
CA ARG A 181 8.47 30.96 2.27
C ARG A 181 7.81 29.58 2.21
N VAL A 182 6.49 29.51 2.27
CA VAL A 182 5.73 28.25 2.19
C VAL A 182 5.95 27.56 0.85
N HIS A 183 5.97 28.30 -0.26
CA HIS A 183 6.25 27.74 -1.58
C HIS A 183 7.62 27.05 -1.63
N ARG A 184 8.68 27.69 -1.12
CA ARG A 184 10.02 27.09 -1.04
C ARG A 184 10.06 25.84 -0.13
N ILE A 185 9.30 25.84 0.96
CA ILE A 185 9.19 24.66 1.83
C ILE A 185 8.50 23.52 1.08
N ARG A 186 7.45 23.82 0.32
CA ARG A 186 6.77 22.87 -0.55
C ARG A 186 7.70 22.26 -1.58
N GLU A 187 8.46 23.07 -2.32
CA GLU A 187 9.42 22.56 -3.31
C GLU A 187 10.44 21.60 -2.69
N ARG A 188 10.90 21.89 -1.46
CA ARG A 188 11.81 21.00 -0.72
C ARG A 188 11.13 19.71 -0.28
N LEU A 189 9.89 19.78 0.21
CA LEU A 189 9.11 18.61 0.59
C LEU A 189 8.77 17.74 -0.61
N GLU A 190 8.39 18.34 -1.75
CA GLU A 190 8.11 17.62 -2.99
C GLU A 190 9.34 16.84 -3.48
N LYS A 191 10.52 17.47 -3.46
CA LYS A 191 11.79 16.77 -3.76
C LYS A 191 12.06 15.64 -2.76
N CYS A 192 11.94 15.90 -1.47
CA CYS A 192 12.15 14.88 -0.44
C CYS A 192 11.19 13.68 -0.61
N VAL A 193 9.91 13.93 -0.87
CA VAL A 193 8.91 12.88 -1.08
C VAL A 193 9.17 12.13 -2.38
N ALA A 194 9.58 12.81 -3.46
CA ALA A 194 9.99 12.16 -4.70
C ALA A 194 11.21 11.26 -4.49
N ASP A 195 12.22 11.74 -3.77
CA ASP A 195 13.41 10.95 -3.41
C ASP A 195 13.05 9.79 -2.47
N CYS A 196 12.14 9.99 -1.51
CA CYS A 196 11.68 8.94 -0.60
C CYS A 196 10.92 7.83 -1.36
N LEU A 197 10.00 8.21 -2.25
CA LEU A 197 9.28 7.26 -3.10
C LEU A 197 10.19 6.58 -4.13
N GLY A 198 11.23 7.29 -4.60
CA GLY A 198 12.26 6.77 -5.49
C GLY A 198 13.19 5.77 -4.81
N ARG A 199 13.67 6.08 -3.60
CA ARG A 199 14.52 5.19 -2.77
C ARG A 199 13.76 4.03 -2.15
N ALA A 200 12.46 4.21 -1.86
CA ALA A 200 11.59 3.08 -1.57
C ALA A 200 11.44 2.16 -2.80
N GLY A 201 11.91 2.59 -3.99
CA GLY A 201 11.86 1.89 -5.27
C GLY A 201 13.16 1.49 -5.92
N GLU A 202 14.28 1.68 -5.23
CA GLU A 202 15.57 1.07 -5.54
C GLU A 202 15.76 -0.12 -4.59
#